data_AF-A0A2T0V386-F1
#
_entry.id   AF-A0A2T0V386-F1
#
_cell.length_a   1.000
_cell.length_b   1.000
_cell.length_c   1.000
_cell.angle_alpha   90.00
_cell.angle_beta   90.00
_cell.angle_gamma   90.00
#
_symmetry.space_group_name_H-M   'P 1'
#
loop_
_entity.id
_entity.type
_entity.pdbx_description
1 polymer ?
#
loop_
_entity_poly.entity_id
_entity_poly.type
_entity_poly.pdbx_seq_one_letter_code
_entity_poly.pdbx_strand_id
1 'polypeptide(L)'
;MSLRDKLLPPRDGHGRPGGVPPAITERFGNPKARPKVVQVYNPRIGWSALEKRVPLTQELVSELRASGATMVDARWRSHRHRIALLQLNLAPGES
;
A
#
# COMPACT_ATOMS: atom_id res chain seq x y z
N MET A 1 22.21 17.65 -8.86
CA MET A 1 22.00 16.40 -8.11
C MET A 1 20.52 16.07 -8.13
N SER A 2 20.09 15.07 -8.90
CA SER A 2 18.67 14.78 -9.14
C SER A 2 18.09 13.89 -8.04
N LEU A 3 16.96 14.32 -7.49
CA LEU A 3 16.15 13.66 -6.46
C LEU A 3 15.41 12.40 -7.00
N ARG A 4 16.12 11.50 -7.69
CA ARG A 4 15.54 10.34 -8.39
C ARG A 4 16.09 8.98 -7.96
N ASP A 5 17.03 8.94 -7.01
CA ASP A 5 17.83 7.75 -6.73
C ASP A 5 17.51 7.03 -5.41
N LYS A 6 16.45 7.41 -4.68
CA LYS A 6 16.20 6.94 -3.30
C LYS A 6 14.96 6.05 -3.10
N LEU A 7 14.43 5.41 -4.14
CA LEU A 7 13.22 4.58 -4.02
C LEU A 7 13.32 3.18 -4.64
N LEU A 8 14.41 2.46 -4.36
CA LEU A 8 14.49 1.02 -4.58
C LEU A 8 14.96 0.34 -3.29
N PRO A 9 14.20 -0.63 -2.72
CA PRO A 9 14.64 -1.35 -1.54
C PRO A 9 15.74 -2.38 -1.91
N PRO A 10 16.61 -2.73 -0.94
CA PRO A 10 17.56 -3.83 -1.09
C PRO A 10 16.81 -5.17 -1.23
N ARG A 11 17.32 -6.03 -2.11
CA ARG A 11 16.78 -7.37 -2.41
C ARG A 11 17.42 -8.40 -1.48
N ASP A 12 17.02 -8.45 -0.22
CA ASP A 12 17.37 -9.59 0.65
C ASP A 12 16.27 -9.85 1.68
N GLY A 13 15.86 -11.11 1.81
CA GLY A 13 15.05 -11.60 2.92
C GLY A 13 13.84 -12.43 2.50
N HIS A 14 13.94 -13.75 2.72
CA HIS A 14 12.82 -14.69 2.71
C HIS A 14 11.75 -14.29 3.76
N GLY A 15 10.79 -13.45 3.38
CA GLY A 15 9.59 -13.14 4.17
C GLY A 15 8.38 -13.84 3.54
N ARG A 16 7.55 -14.49 4.35
CA ARG A 16 6.23 -15.00 3.92
C ARG A 16 5.53 -13.90 3.10
N PRO A 17 4.89 -14.20 1.95
CA PRO A 17 4.27 -13.16 1.13
C PRO A 17 3.27 -12.41 2.02
N GLY A 18 3.57 -11.15 2.34
CA GLY A 18 2.71 -10.31 3.16
C GLY A 18 1.31 -10.33 2.56
N GLY A 19 0.37 -10.96 3.27
CA GLY A 19 -1.00 -11.10 2.80
C GLY A 19 -1.63 -9.73 2.57
N VAL A 20 -2.62 -9.67 1.67
CA VAL A 20 -3.49 -8.49 1.57
C VAL A 20 -4.25 -8.39 2.90
N PRO A 21 -4.17 -7.27 3.64
CA PRO A 21 -4.86 -7.12 4.91
C PRO A 21 -6.38 -7.37 4.78
N PRO A 22 -7.03 -8.02 5.76
CA PRO A 22 -8.45 -8.35 5.69
C PRO A 22 -9.34 -7.10 5.54
N ALA A 23 -8.99 -6.00 6.20
CA ALA A 23 -9.69 -4.71 6.05
C ALA A 23 -9.73 -4.20 4.59
N ILE A 24 -8.76 -4.61 3.76
CA ILE A 24 -8.73 -4.30 2.33
C ILE A 24 -9.68 -5.23 1.59
N THR A 25 -9.61 -6.54 1.83
CA THR A 25 -10.46 -7.50 1.11
C THR A 25 -11.94 -7.31 1.42
N GLU A 26 -12.28 -6.91 2.65
CA GLU A 26 -13.63 -6.48 3.06
C GLU A 26 -14.13 -5.26 2.28
N ARG A 27 -13.29 -4.25 2.06
CA ARG A 27 -13.65 -3.06 1.25
C ARG A 27 -13.98 -3.38 -0.20
N PHE A 28 -13.36 -4.43 -0.74
CA PHE A 28 -13.63 -4.92 -2.09
C PHE A 28 -14.72 -6.01 -2.11
N GLY A 29 -15.31 -6.34 -0.97
CA GLY A 29 -16.37 -7.35 -0.83
C GLY A 29 -15.93 -8.76 -1.22
N ASN A 30 -14.62 -9.04 -1.23
CA ASN A 30 -14.10 -10.33 -1.67
C ASN A 30 -12.83 -10.73 -0.92
N PRO A 31 -12.82 -11.87 -0.19
CA PRO A 31 -11.67 -12.32 0.59
C PRO A 31 -10.45 -12.69 -0.26
N LYS A 32 -10.63 -12.91 -1.57
CA LYS A 32 -9.56 -13.17 -2.54
C LYS A 32 -9.19 -11.92 -3.35
N ALA A 33 -9.71 -10.74 -2.99
CA ALA A 33 -9.35 -9.51 -3.65
C ALA A 33 -7.84 -9.26 -3.53
N ARG A 34 -7.21 -8.97 -4.68
CA ARG A 34 -5.81 -8.56 -4.75
C ARG A 34 -5.73 -7.17 -5.37
N PRO A 35 -6.20 -6.14 -4.65
CA PRO A 35 -6.14 -4.77 -5.15
C PRO A 35 -4.70 -4.32 -5.29
N LYS A 36 -4.46 -3.53 -6.32
CA LYS A 36 -3.16 -2.94 -6.62
C LYS A 36 -3.22 -1.45 -6.37
N VAL A 37 -2.19 -0.90 -5.74
CA VAL A 37 -2.05 0.54 -5.56
C VAL A 37 -1.71 1.17 -6.89
N VAL A 38 -2.46 2.21 -7.23
CA VAL A 38 -2.30 2.98 -8.48
C VAL A 38 -1.71 4.35 -8.18
N GLN A 39 -2.16 4.98 -7.09
CA GLN A 39 -1.65 6.26 -6.62
C GLN A 39 -1.56 6.26 -5.10
N VAL A 40 -0.65 7.06 -4.59
CA VAL A 40 -0.43 7.28 -3.16
C VAL A 40 -0.60 8.78 -2.91
N TYR A 41 -1.26 9.13 -1.82
CA TYR A 41 -1.35 10.50 -1.36
C TYR A 41 -0.39 10.73 -0.20
N ASN A 42 0.52 11.68 -0.38
CA ASN A 42 1.34 12.23 0.67
C ASN A 42 0.94 13.69 0.88
N PRO A 43 0.62 14.15 2.10
CA PRO A 43 0.19 15.53 2.34
C PRO A 43 1.23 16.58 1.93
N ARG A 44 2.51 16.22 1.82
CA ARG A 44 3.59 17.13 1.41
C ARG A 44 3.71 17.29 -0.11
N ILE A 45 3.25 16.31 -0.89
CA ILE A 45 3.48 16.23 -2.35
C ILE A 45 2.17 16.16 -3.13
N GLY A 46 1.08 15.73 -2.50
CA GLY A 46 -0.19 15.42 -3.13
C GLY A 46 -0.27 13.97 -3.62
N TRP A 47 -1.02 13.74 -4.69
CA TRP A 47 -1.15 12.43 -5.31
C TRP A 47 0.05 12.14 -6.21
N SER A 48 0.76 11.05 -5.91
CA SER A 48 1.85 10.53 -6.72
C SER A 48 1.46 9.17 -7.30
N ALA A 49 1.61 9.00 -8.60
CA ALA A 49 1.42 7.70 -9.23
C ALA A 49 2.60 6.78 -8.89
N LEU A 50 2.32 5.51 -8.63
CA LEU A 50 3.37 4.51 -8.54
C LEU A 50 3.75 4.07 -9.95
N GLU A 51 5.04 4.04 -10.25
CA GLU A 51 5.54 3.55 -11.55
C GLU A 51 5.14 2.10 -11.82
N LYS A 52 4.99 1.31 -10.74
CA LYS A 52 4.52 -0.07 -10.80
C LYS A 52 3.28 -0.26 -9.94
N ARG A 53 2.26 -0.90 -10.53
CA ARG A 53 1.04 -1.32 -9.83
C ARG A 53 1.36 -2.51 -8.92
N VAL A 54 1.72 -2.19 -7.69
CA VAL A 54 2.05 -3.17 -6.64
C VAL A 54 0.80 -3.60 -5.88
N PRO A 55 0.67 -4.87 -5.47
CA PRO A 55 -0.43 -5.30 -4.61
C PRO A 55 -0.42 -4.51 -3.29
N LEU A 56 -1.61 -4.16 -2.78
CA LEU A 56 -1.74 -3.50 -1.49
C LEU A 56 -1.57 -4.54 -0.36
N THR A 57 -0.33 -4.80 0.01
CA THR A 57 0.07 -5.72 1.08
C THR A 57 0.31 -4.97 2.40
N GLN A 58 0.38 -5.72 3.50
CA GLN A 58 0.74 -5.16 4.81
C GLN A 58 2.11 -4.47 4.81
N GLU A 59 3.10 -5.08 4.14
CA GLU A 59 4.45 -4.53 4.01
C GLU A 59 4.41 -3.17 3.29
N LEU A 60 3.71 -3.10 2.15
CA LEU A 60 3.55 -1.86 1.41
C LEU A 60 2.82 -0.79 2.23
N VAL A 61 1.76 -1.14 2.97
CA VAL A 61 1.07 -0.19 3.86
C VAL A 61 2.05 0.38 4.90
N SER A 62 2.92 -0.47 5.46
CA SER A 62 3.94 -0.05 6.44
C SER A 62 4.96 0.90 5.82
N GLU A 63 5.49 0.57 4.64
CA GLU A 63 6.43 1.41 3.88
C GLU A 63 5.81 2.77 3.52
N LEU A 64 4.56 2.76 3.05
CA LEU A 64 3.84 3.98 2.71
C LEU A 64 3.59 4.87 3.93
N ARG A 65 3.23 4.28 5.08
CA ARG A 65 3.14 5.03 6.35
C ARG A 65 4.49 5.59 6.78
N ALA A 66 5.57 4.80 6.69
CA ALA A 66 6.92 5.23 7.05
C ALA A 66 7.42 6.39 6.17
N SER A 67 7.04 6.40 4.89
CA SER A 67 7.32 7.51 3.96
C SER A 67 6.41 8.75 4.16
N GLY A 68 5.45 8.69 5.09
CA GLY A 68 4.55 9.78 5.42
C GLY A 68 3.31 9.88 4.52
N ALA A 69 3.01 8.85 3.72
CA ALA A 69 1.74 8.78 3.00
C ALA A 69 0.58 8.57 3.98
N THR A 70 -0.60 9.06 3.60
CA THR A 70 -1.81 8.96 4.44
C THR A 70 -2.97 8.30 3.72
N MET A 71 -3.00 8.30 2.39
CA MET A 71 -4.03 7.60 1.61
C MET A 71 -3.42 6.86 0.43
N VAL A 72 -4.13 5.83 -0.01
CA VAL A 72 -3.84 5.11 -1.23
C VAL A 72 -5.07 5.00 -2.07
N ASP A 73 -4.86 5.08 -3.38
CA ASP A 73 -5.85 4.73 -4.37
C ASP A 73 -5.53 3.33 -4.87
N ALA A 74 -6.43 2.40 -4.58
CA ALA A 74 -6.29 0.99 -4.87
C ALA A 74 -7.35 0.54 -5.88
N ARG A 75 -6.95 -0.31 -6.82
CA ARG A 75 -7.83 -0.83 -7.87
C ARG A 75 -7.81 -2.36 -7.89
N TRP A 76 -8.98 -2.96 -8.01
CA TRP A 76 -9.17 -4.38 -8.27
C TRP A 76 -10.26 -4.58 -9.31
N ARG A 77 -9.95 -5.28 -10.41
CA ARG A 77 -10.84 -5.40 -11.60
C ARG A 77 -11.33 -4.01 -12.06
N SER A 78 -12.64 -3.77 -11.99
CA SER A 78 -13.30 -2.51 -12.36
C SER A 78 -13.55 -1.59 -11.15
N HIS A 79 -13.25 -2.04 -9.93
CA HIS A 79 -13.49 -1.28 -8.70
C HIS A 79 -12.24 -0.51 -8.30
N ARG A 80 -12.44 0.76 -7.93
CA ARG A 80 -11.39 1.67 -7.46
C ARG A 80 -11.83 2.25 -6.14
N HIS A 81 -10.98 2.12 -5.12
CA HIS A 81 -11.26 2.60 -3.78
C HIS A 81 -10.10 3.46 -3.29
N ARG A 82 -10.45 4.63 -2.74
CA ARG A 82 -9.51 5.43 -1.96
C ARG A 82 -9.61 4.96 -0.51
N ILE A 83 -8.47 4.62 0.06
CA ILE A 83 -8.37 4.02 1.38
C ILE A 83 -7.37 4.84 2.17
N ALA A 84 -7.81 5.37 3.32
CA ALA A 84 -6.88 5.99 4.24
C ALA A 84 -6.01 4.89 4.88
N LEU A 85 -4.70 5.09 4.87
CA LEU A 85 -3.76 4.12 5.42
C LEU A 85 -4.02 3.89 6.91
N LEU A 86 -4.54 4.89 7.65
CA LEU A 86 -4.99 4.78 9.04
C LEU A 86 -6.11 3.76 9.24
N GLN A 87 -7.04 3.65 8.30
CA GLN A 87 -8.17 2.69 8.36
C GLN A 87 -7.72 1.27 8.05
N LEU A 88 -6.56 1.12 7.41
CA LEU A 88 -5.87 -0.15 7.28
C LEU A 88 -5.15 -0.37 8.60
N ASN A 89 -5.92 -0.69 9.64
CA ASN A 89 -5.35 -0.98 10.94
C ASN A 89 -4.42 -2.18 10.76
N LEU A 90 -3.11 -1.93 10.76
CA LEU A 90 -2.14 -2.98 10.96
C LEU A 90 -2.42 -3.45 12.38
N ALA A 91 -3.01 -4.63 12.54
CA ALA A 91 -3.06 -5.25 13.85
C ALA A 91 -1.63 -5.16 14.42
N PRO A 92 -1.41 -4.47 15.54
CA PRO A 92 -0.16 -4.65 16.25
C PRO A 92 -0.12 -6.13 16.61
N GLY A 93 0.96 -6.82 16.25
CA GLY A 93 1.29 -8.03 16.97
C GLY A 93 1.37 -7.63 18.43
N GLU A 94 0.43 -8.13 19.23
CA GLU A 94 0.49 -8.09 20.67
C GLU A 94 1.82 -8.71 21.12
N SER A 95 2.64 -7.92 21.82
CA SER A 95 3.37 -8.28 23.05
C SER A 95 4.09 -7.06 23.58
#